data_AF-A0A1S9ZM12-F1
#
_entry.id   AF-A0A1S9ZM12-F1
#
_cell.length_a   1.000
_cell.length_b   1.000
_cell.length_c   1.000
_cell.angle_alpha   90.00
_cell.angle_beta   90.00
_cell.angle_gamma   90.00
#
_symmetry.space_group_name_H-M   'P 1'
#
loop_
_entity.id
_entity.type
_entity.pdbx_description
1 polymer ?
#
loop_
_entity_poly.entity_id
_entity_poly.type
_entity_poly.pdbx_seq_one_letter_code
_entity_poly.pdbx_strand_id
1 'polypeptide(L)'
;MNNSVNQLSTLKALPISTHGKRQSGFILLAVLVILLLISGLTALMMSQNSVDVRSVLYHQNQSKLLITADQATMNLWQLPPERLVQMAQAETWLASLLSTNNDFTKIYTAQSCDNWQTFTIGTLDDPPLQCHHTAPLLLWQAAYIEPIGKDHYLHRLSQNTPPQQSTSDLQDSDHESTDQKAADHEILHLRLYAIAAQNSEGIAQCEELLYQAHIAACLSEHGVIHKISVAEWLIERQTTSKTDPASETVTTFTITPLRIYDIRSMRE
;
A
#
# COMPACT_ATOMS: atom_id res chain seq x y z
N MET A 1 15.24 -46.99 91.85
CA MET A 1 14.75 -46.98 90.46
C MET A 1 13.43 -47.75 90.42
N ASN A 2 12.30 -47.04 90.40
CA ASN A 2 11.01 -47.41 89.78
C ASN A 2 9.89 -46.46 90.24
N ASN A 3 8.99 -46.16 89.30
CA ASN A 3 7.55 -45.88 89.43
C ASN A 3 7.11 -44.61 90.19
N SER A 4 6.65 -43.58 89.47
CA SER A 4 5.26 -43.34 89.04
C SER A 4 4.29 -43.05 90.20
N VAL A 5 3.61 -41.90 90.16
CA VAL A 5 2.14 -41.79 90.05
C VAL A 5 1.74 -40.30 90.05
N ASN A 6 0.80 -40.03 89.13
CA ASN A 6 0.13 -38.78 88.79
C ASN A 6 -0.54 -38.05 89.96
N GLN A 7 -0.57 -36.72 89.88
CA GLN A 7 -1.66 -35.90 90.39
C GLN A 7 -2.07 -34.90 89.30
N LEU A 8 -3.24 -35.19 88.75
CA LEU A 8 -3.91 -34.54 87.63
C LEU A 8 -4.62 -33.28 88.15
N SER A 9 -4.09 -32.10 87.87
CA SER A 9 -4.76 -30.83 88.16
C SER A 9 -5.77 -30.48 87.06
N THR A 10 -7.03 -30.80 87.34
CA THR A 10 -8.25 -30.03 87.05
C THR A 10 -8.12 -28.83 86.08
N LEU A 11 -8.25 -29.08 84.78
CA LEU A 11 -8.67 -28.06 83.82
C LEU A 11 -10.19 -28.11 83.66
N LYS A 12 -10.87 -27.08 84.16
CA LYS A 12 -12.29 -26.81 83.93
C LYS A 12 -12.55 -26.77 82.42
N ALA A 13 -13.36 -27.71 81.93
CA ALA A 13 -13.96 -27.61 80.61
C ALA A 13 -14.90 -26.39 80.59
N LEU A 14 -14.57 -25.38 79.79
CA LEU A 14 -15.52 -24.32 79.44
C LEU A 14 -16.64 -24.92 78.59
N PRO A 15 -17.91 -24.56 78.84
CA PRO A 15 -19.00 -24.99 77.97
C PRO A 15 -18.86 -24.27 76.63
N ILE A 16 -18.56 -25.03 75.58
CA ILE A 16 -18.64 -24.54 74.20
C ILE A 16 -20.12 -24.32 73.90
N SER A 17 -20.53 -23.04 73.96
CA SER A 17 -21.80 -22.56 73.46
C SER A 17 -22.03 -23.05 72.04
N THR A 18 -23.07 -23.85 71.85
CA THR A 18 -23.50 -24.42 70.56
C THR A 18 -24.14 -23.40 69.62
N HIS A 19 -24.19 -22.11 70.00
CA HIS A 19 -24.75 -21.04 69.17
C HIS A 19 -23.80 -20.49 68.10
N GLY A 20 -22.48 -20.73 68.19
CA GLY A 20 -21.50 -20.20 67.22
C GLY A 20 -21.28 -21.05 65.96
N LYS A 21 -21.63 -22.35 65.98
CA LYS A 21 -21.36 -23.27 64.85
C LYS A 21 -22.28 -23.06 63.65
N ARG A 22 -23.54 -22.65 63.88
CA ARG A 22 -24.50 -22.36 62.79
C ARG A 22 -24.18 -21.05 62.05
N GLN A 23 -23.75 -20.01 62.77
CA GLN A 23 -23.32 -18.74 62.15
C GLN A 23 -22.00 -18.89 61.38
N SER A 24 -21.03 -19.63 61.90
CA SER A 24 -19.75 -19.87 61.23
C SER A 24 -19.91 -20.64 59.91
N GLY A 25 -20.77 -21.67 59.87
CA GLY A 25 -21.06 -22.40 58.63
C GLY A 25 -21.79 -21.55 57.58
N PHE A 26 -22.68 -20.65 58.01
CA PHE A 26 -23.40 -19.76 57.10
C PHE A 26 -22.48 -18.69 56.50
N ILE A 27 -21.55 -18.14 57.29
CA ILE A 27 -20.54 -17.20 56.81
C ILE A 27 -19.60 -17.87 55.81
N LEU A 28 -19.14 -19.10 56.10
CA LEU A 28 -18.28 -19.85 55.21
C LEU A 28 -18.97 -20.13 53.85
N LEU A 29 -20.25 -20.48 53.90
CA LEU A 29 -21.05 -20.73 52.70
C LEU A 29 -21.30 -19.45 51.90
N ALA A 30 -21.57 -18.33 52.56
CA ALA A 30 -21.70 -17.03 51.91
C ALA A 30 -20.38 -16.60 51.22
N VAL A 31 -19.23 -16.77 51.88
CA VAL A 31 -17.92 -16.49 51.29
C VAL A 31 -17.65 -17.40 50.09
N LEU A 32 -17.97 -18.69 50.17
CA LEU A 32 -17.83 -19.64 49.06
C LEU A 32 -18.70 -19.23 47.86
N VAL A 33 -19.95 -18.85 48.10
CA VAL A 33 -20.88 -18.39 47.04
C VAL A 33 -20.38 -17.10 46.42
N ILE A 34 -19.88 -16.15 47.21
CA ILE A 34 -19.30 -14.91 46.70
C ILE A 34 -18.05 -15.21 45.86
N LEU A 35 -17.17 -16.11 46.31
CA LEU A 35 -16.00 -16.53 45.53
C LEU A 35 -16.39 -17.23 44.23
N LEU A 36 -17.41 -18.10 44.25
CA LEU A 36 -17.95 -18.74 43.05
C LEU A 36 -18.58 -17.73 42.08
N LEU A 37 -19.30 -16.73 42.60
CA LEU A 37 -19.89 -15.66 41.78
C LEU A 37 -18.79 -14.79 41.16
N ILE A 38 -17.78 -14.38 41.93
CA ILE A 38 -16.64 -13.61 41.42
C ILE A 38 -15.88 -14.43 40.37
N SER A 39 -15.62 -15.71 40.63
CA SER A 39 -14.91 -16.60 39.70
C SER A 39 -15.72 -16.90 38.44
N GLY A 40 -17.04 -17.02 38.55
CA GLY A 40 -17.95 -17.16 37.42
C GLY A 40 -18.01 -15.88 36.59
N LEU A 41 -18.04 -14.72 37.23
CA LEU A 41 -18.04 -13.42 36.57
C LEU A 41 -16.71 -13.14 35.85
N THR A 42 -15.57 -13.50 36.44
CA THR A 42 -14.25 -13.36 35.80
C THR A 42 -14.08 -14.32 34.63
N ALA A 43 -14.58 -15.55 34.73
CA ALA A 43 -14.60 -16.49 33.60
C ALA A 43 -15.51 -15.99 32.46
N LEU A 44 -16.66 -15.41 32.78
CA LEU A 44 -17.57 -14.82 31.79
C LEU A 44 -16.96 -13.59 31.11
N MET A 45 -16.28 -12.72 31.89
CA MET A 45 -15.56 -11.57 31.34
C MET A 45 -14.33 -11.98 30.51
N MET A 46 -13.62 -13.05 30.87
CA MET A 46 -12.57 -13.63 30.02
C MET A 46 -13.14 -14.23 28.73
N SER A 47 -14.33 -14.82 28.77
CA SER A 47 -15.02 -15.35 27.57
C SER A 47 -15.57 -14.26 26.65
N GLN A 48 -15.95 -13.10 27.18
CA GLN A 48 -16.42 -11.97 26.38
C GLN A 48 -15.25 -11.13 25.82
N ASN A 49 -14.15 -11.05 26.56
CA ASN A 49 -12.92 -10.37 26.13
C ASN A 49 -11.91 -11.30 25.45
N SER A 50 -12.23 -12.58 25.24
CA SER A 50 -11.54 -13.41 24.24
C SER A 50 -11.97 -12.93 22.85
N VAL A 51 -11.67 -11.67 22.56
CA VAL A 51 -11.56 -11.18 21.19
C VAL A 51 -10.62 -12.16 20.54
N ASP A 52 -11.16 -12.87 19.56
CA ASP A 52 -10.50 -13.97 18.89
C ASP A 52 -9.09 -13.52 18.50
N VAL A 53 -8.05 -14.07 19.13
CA VAL A 53 -6.66 -13.68 18.88
C VAL A 53 -6.36 -13.79 17.38
N ARG A 54 -7.07 -14.66 16.67
CA ARG A 54 -7.03 -14.79 15.22
C ARG A 54 -7.56 -13.56 14.48
N SER A 55 -8.62 -12.92 14.96
CA SER A 55 -9.15 -11.70 14.33
C SER A 55 -8.18 -10.53 14.51
N VAL A 56 -7.57 -10.38 15.68
CA VAL A 56 -6.55 -9.35 15.95
C VAL A 56 -5.31 -9.57 15.07
N LEU A 57 -4.80 -10.80 14.99
CA LEU A 57 -3.68 -11.14 14.12
C LEU A 57 -4.01 -10.95 12.63
N TYR A 58 -5.22 -11.29 12.21
CA TYR A 58 -5.69 -11.06 10.85
C TYR A 58 -5.71 -9.56 10.53
N HIS A 59 -6.32 -8.74 11.40
CA HIS A 59 -6.34 -7.29 11.23
C HIS A 59 -4.92 -6.70 11.21
N GLN A 60 -4.04 -7.14 12.10
CA GLN A 60 -2.65 -6.69 12.12
C GLN A 60 -1.90 -7.04 10.83
N ASN A 61 -2.09 -8.25 10.29
CA ASN A 61 -1.49 -8.67 9.03
C ASN A 61 -2.04 -7.86 7.84
N GLN A 62 -3.35 -7.63 7.80
CA GLN A 62 -4.00 -6.79 6.79
C GLN A 62 -3.46 -5.35 6.82
N SER A 63 -3.31 -4.77 8.01
CA SER A 63 -2.75 -3.43 8.18
C SER A 63 -1.28 -3.37 7.77
N LYS A 64 -0.49 -4.40 8.10
CA LYS A 64 0.92 -4.48 7.70
C LYS A 64 1.07 -4.48 6.18
N LEU A 65 0.30 -5.33 5.50
CA LEU A 65 0.31 -5.38 4.03
C LEU A 65 -0.12 -4.05 3.41
N LEU A 66 -1.10 -3.35 4.01
CA LEU A 66 -1.58 -2.07 3.50
C LEU A 66 -0.48 -1.02 3.60
N ILE A 67 0.14 -0.91 4.78
CA ILE A 67 1.27 -0.01 5.01
C ILE A 67 2.41 -0.32 4.03
N THR A 68 2.71 -1.59 3.76
CA THR A 68 3.77 -1.94 2.81
C THR A 68 3.44 -1.54 1.37
N ALA A 69 2.22 -1.82 0.90
CA ALA A 69 1.79 -1.39 -0.43
C ALA A 69 1.78 0.14 -0.55
N ASP A 70 1.28 0.85 0.47
CA ASP A 70 1.23 2.30 0.47
C ASP A 70 2.62 2.92 0.55
N GLN A 71 3.53 2.43 1.40
CA GLN A 71 4.90 2.94 1.46
C GLN A 71 5.62 2.86 0.10
N ALA A 72 5.37 1.78 -0.65
CA ALA A 72 5.93 1.54 -1.96
C ALA A 72 5.43 2.51 -3.04
N THR A 73 4.22 3.07 -2.90
CA THR A 73 3.70 4.14 -3.78
C THR A 73 4.00 5.53 -3.24
N MET A 74 3.93 5.72 -1.91
CA MET A 74 4.15 6.98 -1.19
C MET A 74 5.49 7.63 -1.48
N ASN A 75 6.55 6.82 -1.54
CA ASN A 75 7.88 7.33 -1.84
C ASN A 75 7.99 7.99 -3.22
N LEU A 76 7.07 7.70 -4.14
CA LEU A 76 7.07 8.23 -5.50
C LEU A 76 6.03 9.32 -5.72
N TRP A 77 4.82 9.18 -5.18
CA TRP A 77 3.77 10.19 -5.38
C TRP A 77 3.97 11.46 -4.55
N GLN A 78 4.65 11.36 -3.41
CA GLN A 78 5.00 12.55 -2.61
C GLN A 78 6.14 13.36 -3.21
N LEU A 79 6.76 12.88 -4.29
CA LEU A 79 7.78 13.64 -4.99
C LEU A 79 7.15 14.88 -5.61
N PRO A 80 7.78 16.05 -5.46
CA PRO A 80 7.30 17.25 -6.11
C PRO A 80 7.46 17.10 -7.65
N PRO A 81 6.62 17.76 -8.46
CA PRO A 81 6.61 17.60 -9.92
C PRO A 81 7.99 17.76 -10.56
N GLU A 82 8.83 18.67 -10.05
CA GLU A 82 10.18 18.92 -10.58
C GLU A 82 11.09 17.71 -10.39
N ARG A 83 10.93 16.94 -9.31
CA ARG A 83 11.68 15.70 -9.08
C ARG A 83 11.23 14.59 -10.01
N LEU A 84 9.94 14.51 -10.31
CA LEU A 84 9.41 13.55 -11.29
C LEU A 84 9.92 13.87 -12.70
N VAL A 85 9.99 15.15 -13.07
CA VAL A 85 10.58 15.59 -14.34
C VAL A 85 12.07 15.23 -14.41
N GLN A 86 12.83 15.45 -13.33
CA GLN A 86 14.23 15.01 -13.27
C GLN A 86 14.36 13.49 -13.44
N MET A 87 13.49 12.70 -12.82
CA MET A 87 13.47 11.24 -13.01
C MET A 87 13.16 10.85 -14.45
N ALA A 88 12.23 11.53 -15.11
CA ALA A 88 11.88 11.32 -16.52
C ALA A 88 13.03 11.65 -17.50
N GLN A 89 14.03 12.42 -17.05
CA GLN A 89 15.19 12.84 -17.84
C GLN A 89 16.51 12.12 -17.45
N ALA A 90 16.51 11.33 -16.38
CA ALA A 90 17.68 10.60 -15.89
C ALA A 90 17.56 9.08 -16.17
N GLU A 91 18.59 8.28 -15.89
CA GLU A 91 18.55 6.81 -16.07
C GLU A 91 17.70 6.12 -14.98
N THR A 92 16.37 6.29 -15.07
CA THR A 92 15.40 5.70 -14.14
C THR A 92 14.36 4.86 -14.87
N TRP A 93 13.53 4.13 -14.13
CA TRP A 93 12.39 3.40 -14.68
C TRP A 93 11.41 4.34 -15.40
N LEU A 94 11.22 5.57 -14.91
CA LEU A 94 10.29 6.54 -15.47
C LEU A 94 10.78 7.04 -16.84
N ALA A 95 12.06 7.39 -16.95
CA ALA A 95 12.64 7.77 -18.23
C ALA A 95 12.61 6.62 -19.24
N SER A 96 12.84 5.40 -18.78
CA SER A 96 12.78 4.21 -19.63
C SER A 96 11.37 3.99 -20.22
N LEU A 97 10.32 4.23 -19.43
CA LEU A 97 8.93 4.21 -19.91
C LEU A 97 8.59 5.38 -20.85
N LEU A 98 9.17 6.54 -20.62
CA LEU A 98 8.95 7.76 -21.40
C LEU A 98 9.88 7.91 -22.62
N SER A 99 10.69 6.88 -22.90
CA SER A 99 11.66 6.89 -23.99
C SER A 99 11.00 7.27 -25.32
N THR A 100 11.70 8.08 -26.10
CA THR A 100 11.26 8.47 -27.46
C THR A 100 11.29 7.29 -28.42
N ASN A 101 11.99 6.21 -28.07
CA ASN A 101 12.07 4.99 -28.89
C ASN A 101 10.90 4.04 -28.64
N ASN A 102 10.04 4.31 -27.66
CA ASN A 102 8.90 3.47 -27.34
C ASN A 102 7.78 3.69 -28.36
N ASP A 103 7.24 2.58 -28.87
CA ASP A 103 6.06 2.59 -29.75
C ASP A 103 4.79 2.58 -28.89
N PHE A 104 4.23 3.78 -28.64
CA PHE A 104 3.05 3.93 -27.80
C PHE A 104 1.77 3.33 -28.41
N THR A 105 1.81 2.66 -29.57
CA THR A 105 0.71 1.74 -29.92
C THR A 105 0.58 0.57 -28.94
N LYS A 106 1.62 0.31 -28.13
CA LYS A 106 1.65 -0.68 -27.06
C LYS A 106 1.69 -0.01 -25.69
N ILE A 107 1.24 -0.76 -24.68
CA ILE A 107 1.38 -0.37 -23.27
C ILE A 107 2.73 -0.85 -22.78
N TYR A 108 3.63 0.08 -22.45
CA TYR A 108 4.92 -0.25 -21.85
C TYR A 108 4.78 -0.42 -20.35
N THR A 109 5.55 -1.34 -19.79
CA THR A 109 5.54 -1.65 -18.36
C THR A 109 6.94 -1.63 -17.77
N ALA A 110 7.04 -1.16 -16.53
CA ALA A 110 8.23 -1.24 -15.71
C ALA A 110 7.86 -2.04 -14.45
N GLN A 111 8.67 -3.04 -14.11
CA GLN A 111 8.36 -3.95 -13.00
C GLN A 111 9.54 -4.00 -12.02
N SER A 112 9.25 -4.11 -10.73
CA SER A 112 10.24 -4.15 -9.67
C SER A 112 9.77 -4.98 -8.47
N CYS A 113 10.73 -5.55 -7.74
CA CYS A 113 10.52 -6.32 -6.51
C CYS A 113 11.10 -5.63 -5.26
N ASP A 114 11.81 -4.51 -5.43
CA ASP A 114 12.78 -4.01 -4.46
C ASP A 114 12.73 -2.48 -4.28
N ASN A 115 11.54 -1.89 -4.35
CA ASN A 115 11.35 -0.43 -4.26
C ASN A 115 12.05 0.33 -5.38
N TRP A 116 12.01 -0.19 -6.60
CA TRP A 116 12.62 0.41 -7.80
C TRP A 116 14.14 0.54 -7.74
N GLN A 117 14.82 -0.19 -6.85
CA GLN A 117 16.28 -0.27 -6.85
C GLN A 117 16.77 -0.99 -8.11
N THR A 118 16.05 -2.05 -8.50
CA THR A 118 16.17 -2.71 -9.79
C THR A 118 14.81 -2.72 -10.47
N PHE A 119 14.83 -2.67 -11.80
CA PHE A 119 13.61 -2.73 -12.59
C PHE A 119 13.88 -3.39 -13.94
N THR A 120 12.83 -4.01 -14.47
CA THR A 120 12.79 -4.51 -15.85
C THR A 120 11.80 -3.68 -16.65
N ILE A 121 12.08 -3.48 -17.93
CA ILE A 121 11.20 -2.80 -18.88
C ILE A 121 10.72 -3.82 -19.89
N GLY A 122 9.43 -3.78 -20.17
CA GLY A 122 8.79 -4.59 -21.20
C GLY A 122 7.53 -3.93 -21.70
N THR A 123 6.68 -4.74 -22.28
CA THR A 123 5.33 -4.40 -22.73
C THR A 123 4.32 -5.15 -21.88
N LEU A 124 3.05 -4.79 -21.99
CA LEU A 124 1.99 -5.46 -21.25
C LEU A 124 1.85 -6.93 -21.67
N ASP A 125 2.28 -7.30 -22.88
CA ASP A 125 2.23 -8.67 -23.39
C ASP A 125 3.39 -9.55 -22.87
N ASP A 126 4.42 -8.94 -22.26
CA ASP A 126 5.56 -9.68 -21.74
C ASP A 126 5.22 -10.35 -20.40
N PRO A 127 5.83 -11.52 -20.11
CA PRO A 127 5.55 -12.25 -18.87
C PRO A 127 5.93 -11.43 -17.63
N PRO A 128 5.18 -11.55 -16.53
CA PRO A 128 5.46 -10.81 -15.31
C PRO A 128 6.80 -11.22 -14.66
N LEU A 129 7.46 -10.25 -14.03
CA LEU A 129 8.70 -10.44 -13.29
C LEU A 129 8.51 -11.41 -12.12
N GLN A 130 9.33 -12.46 -12.10
CA GLN A 130 9.35 -13.43 -11.01
C GLN A 130 10.18 -12.92 -9.83
N CYS A 131 9.51 -12.29 -8.86
CA CYS A 131 10.15 -11.85 -7.62
C CYS A 131 10.46 -13.03 -6.70
N HIS A 132 11.72 -13.19 -6.30
CA HIS A 132 12.15 -14.34 -5.49
C HIS A 132 11.65 -14.22 -4.03
N HIS A 133 11.11 -15.32 -3.50
CA HIS A 133 10.21 -15.35 -2.34
C HIS A 133 10.89 -15.63 -0.98
N THR A 134 11.98 -14.97 -0.62
CA THR A 134 12.70 -15.29 0.63
C THR A 134 12.05 -14.73 1.90
N ALA A 135 11.06 -13.85 1.79
CA ALA A 135 10.41 -13.18 2.91
C ALA A 135 8.91 -13.55 3.04
N PRO A 136 8.33 -13.51 4.27
CA PRO A 136 6.91 -13.82 4.51
C PRO A 136 5.93 -12.80 3.89
N LEU A 137 6.47 -11.69 3.38
CA LEU A 137 5.73 -10.64 2.71
C LEU A 137 6.42 -10.40 1.37
N LEU A 138 5.62 -10.38 0.31
CA LEU A 138 6.08 -10.09 -1.03
C LEU A 138 5.56 -8.73 -1.45
N LEU A 139 6.44 -7.94 -2.07
CA LEU A 139 6.11 -6.66 -2.69
C LEU A 139 6.36 -6.74 -4.19
N TRP A 140 5.31 -6.48 -4.96
CA TRP A 140 5.37 -6.28 -6.40
C TRP A 140 5.08 -4.83 -6.72
N GLN A 141 5.86 -4.26 -7.62
CA GLN A 141 5.63 -2.94 -8.15
C GLN A 141 5.59 -3.01 -9.67
N ALA A 142 4.56 -2.40 -10.25
CA ALA A 142 4.40 -2.31 -11.68
C ALA A 142 3.95 -0.90 -12.04
N ALA A 143 4.59 -0.28 -13.01
CA ALA A 143 4.19 0.99 -13.59
C ALA A 143 3.95 0.77 -15.08
N TYR A 144 2.96 1.45 -15.62
CA TYR A 144 2.62 1.32 -17.02
C TYR A 144 2.12 2.64 -17.57
N ILE A 145 2.38 2.81 -18.86
CA ILE A 145 2.15 4.04 -19.57
C ILE A 145 1.28 3.77 -20.78
N GLU A 146 0.20 4.55 -20.88
CA GLU A 146 -0.81 4.43 -21.92
C GLU A 146 -1.00 5.80 -22.59
N PRO A 147 -0.91 5.92 -23.92
CA PRO A 147 -1.18 7.18 -24.57
C PRO A 147 -2.67 7.50 -24.53
N ILE A 148 -2.98 8.76 -24.26
CA ILE A 148 -4.34 9.27 -24.36
C ILE A 148 -4.57 9.64 -25.82
N GLY A 149 -5.59 9.05 -26.44
CA GLY A 149 -5.92 9.26 -27.85
C GLY A 149 -6.21 10.72 -28.18
N LYS A 150 -5.86 11.15 -29.41
CA LYS A 150 -5.95 12.55 -29.86
C LYS A 150 -7.35 13.16 -29.79
N ASP A 151 -8.40 12.33 -29.83
CA ASP A 151 -9.81 12.78 -29.74
C ASP A 151 -10.26 13.12 -28.30
N HIS A 152 -9.45 12.74 -27.30
CA HIS A 152 -9.74 12.95 -25.89
C HIS A 152 -9.79 14.44 -25.53
N TYR A 153 -10.67 14.82 -24.59
CA TYR A 153 -10.90 16.22 -24.25
C TYR A 153 -9.65 16.94 -23.72
N LEU A 154 -8.71 16.21 -23.10
CA LEU A 154 -7.46 16.76 -22.59
C LEU A 154 -6.58 17.36 -23.70
N HIS A 155 -6.56 16.74 -24.88
CA HIS A 155 -5.85 17.29 -26.04
C HIS A 155 -6.46 18.62 -26.51
N ARG A 156 -7.79 18.73 -26.48
CA ARG A 156 -8.51 19.97 -26.79
C ARG A 156 -8.27 21.07 -25.75
N LEU A 157 -8.09 20.71 -24.48
CA LEU A 157 -7.84 21.67 -23.41
C LEU A 157 -6.43 22.28 -23.52
N SER A 158 -5.44 21.43 -23.79
CA SER A 158 -4.04 21.84 -23.97
C SER A 158 -3.87 22.81 -25.15
N GLN A 159 -4.51 22.52 -26.29
CA GLN A 159 -4.46 23.38 -27.48
C GLN A 159 -5.10 24.76 -27.32
N ASN A 160 -6.04 24.91 -26.38
CA ASN A 160 -6.77 26.16 -26.14
C ASN A 160 -6.16 27.02 -25.02
N THR A 161 -5.07 26.56 -24.38
CA THR A 161 -4.37 27.34 -23.37
C THR A 161 -3.34 28.22 -24.08
N PRO A 162 -3.55 29.55 -24.18
CA PRO A 162 -2.57 30.41 -24.81
C PRO A 162 -1.25 30.33 -24.04
N PRO A 163 -0.09 30.32 -24.73
CA PRO A 163 1.20 30.38 -24.05
C PRO A 163 1.20 31.62 -23.15
N GLN A 164 1.56 31.44 -21.87
CA GLN A 164 1.82 32.56 -20.98
C GLN A 164 2.94 33.40 -21.60
N GLN A 165 2.56 34.48 -22.30
CA GLN A 165 3.49 35.55 -22.63
C GLN A 165 3.97 36.13 -21.32
N SER A 166 5.20 35.79 -20.95
CA SER A 166 5.99 36.51 -19.96
C SER A 166 5.92 38.00 -20.31
N THR A 167 5.32 38.81 -19.44
CA THR A 167 5.11 40.26 -19.64
C THR A 167 6.40 41.09 -19.56
N SER A 168 7.54 40.56 -20.01
CA SER A 168 8.83 41.26 -19.98
C SER A 168 9.36 41.73 -21.32
N ASP A 169 8.77 41.32 -22.45
CA ASP A 169 9.24 41.74 -23.78
C ASP A 169 8.19 42.59 -24.47
N LEU A 170 8.01 43.83 -24.00
CA LEU A 170 7.44 44.93 -24.78
C LEU A 170 8.56 45.91 -25.11
N GLN A 171 9.49 45.48 -25.97
CA GLN A 171 10.30 46.39 -26.78
C GLN A 171 10.91 45.65 -27.96
N ASP A 172 10.56 46.12 -29.15
CA ASP A 172 11.14 45.83 -30.47
C ASP A 172 11.22 44.37 -30.93
N SER A 173 10.40 44.03 -31.93
CA SER A 173 10.93 43.71 -33.27
C SER A 173 9.82 43.34 -34.25
N ASP A 174 9.71 44.15 -35.31
CA ASP A 174 9.27 43.69 -36.62
C ASP A 174 10.32 42.70 -37.15
N HIS A 175 10.18 41.41 -36.87
CA HIS A 175 10.93 40.38 -37.58
C HIS A 175 10.12 39.09 -37.73
N GLU A 176 9.92 38.74 -39.00
CA GLU A 176 9.70 37.43 -39.60
C GLU A 176 9.19 36.31 -38.69
N SER A 177 7.97 35.87 -39.00
CA SER A 177 7.41 34.57 -38.64
C SER A 177 8.39 33.46 -39.02
N THR A 178 9.26 33.09 -38.09
CA THR A 178 10.09 31.91 -38.21
C THR A 178 9.15 30.72 -38.12
N ASP A 179 9.18 29.86 -39.13
CA ASP A 179 8.50 28.56 -39.18
C ASP A 179 8.84 27.73 -37.93
N GLN A 180 8.10 27.94 -36.85
CA GLN A 180 8.09 27.05 -35.70
C GLN A 180 7.29 25.82 -36.12
N LYS A 181 8.02 24.79 -36.55
CA LYS A 181 7.47 23.44 -36.72
C LYS A 181 6.64 23.10 -35.47
N ALA A 182 5.38 22.74 -35.67
CA ALA A 182 4.46 22.37 -34.61
C ALA A 182 5.13 21.34 -33.68
N ALA A 183 5.26 21.69 -32.40
CA ALA A 183 5.77 20.78 -31.39
C ALA A 183 4.84 19.55 -31.32
N ASP A 184 5.41 18.35 -31.42
CA ASP A 184 4.60 17.15 -31.24
C ASP A 184 4.21 17.05 -29.77
N HIS A 185 2.91 16.91 -29.53
CA HIS A 185 2.29 16.95 -28.22
C HIS A 185 1.63 15.61 -27.95
N GLU A 186 2.08 14.96 -26.89
CA GLU A 186 1.51 13.70 -26.44
C GLU A 186 1.10 13.81 -24.99
N ILE A 187 -0.06 13.25 -24.69
CA ILE A 187 -0.57 13.14 -23.34
C ILE A 187 -0.56 11.66 -23.00
N LEU A 188 0.13 11.31 -21.93
CA LEU A 188 0.33 9.95 -21.48
C LEU A 188 -0.27 9.81 -20.08
N HIS A 189 -0.94 8.69 -19.84
CA HIS A 189 -1.40 8.31 -18.52
C HIS A 189 -0.41 7.32 -17.92
N LEU A 190 0.29 7.74 -16.87
CA LEU A 190 1.13 6.87 -16.08
C LEU A 190 0.35 6.39 -14.86
N ARG A 191 0.35 5.09 -14.64
CA ARG A 191 -0.24 4.50 -13.44
C ARG A 191 0.76 3.54 -12.81
N LEU A 192 0.85 3.57 -11.49
CA LEU A 192 1.76 2.76 -10.69
C LEU A 192 0.96 1.96 -9.67
N TYR A 193 1.25 0.67 -9.61
CA TYR A 193 0.72 -0.29 -8.65
C TYR A 193 1.81 -0.76 -7.71
N ALA A 194 1.47 -0.85 -6.42
CA ALA A 194 2.20 -1.66 -5.47
C ALA A 194 1.25 -2.71 -4.87
N ILE A 195 1.66 -3.97 -4.93
CA ILE A 195 0.91 -5.11 -4.42
C ILE A 195 1.74 -5.72 -3.31
N ALA A 196 1.21 -5.68 -2.09
CA ALA A 196 1.75 -6.41 -0.96
C ALA A 196 0.92 -7.67 -0.74
N ALA A 197 1.56 -8.83 -0.79
CA ALA A 197 0.90 -10.12 -0.64
C ALA A 197 1.58 -10.99 0.42
N GLN A 198 0.79 -11.85 1.06
CA GLN A 198 1.23 -12.83 2.03
C GLN A 198 0.83 -14.22 1.53
N ASN A 199 1.71 -15.22 1.73
CA ASN A 199 1.60 -16.61 1.24
C ASN A 199 2.13 -16.80 -0.20
N SER A 200 3.36 -17.29 -0.32
CA SER A 200 4.13 -17.41 -1.57
C SER A 200 3.63 -18.50 -2.54
N GLU A 201 2.86 -19.49 -2.08
CA GLU A 201 2.51 -20.65 -2.92
C GLU A 201 1.38 -20.35 -3.93
N GLY A 202 0.38 -19.55 -3.55
CA GLY A 202 -0.69 -19.13 -4.48
C GLY A 202 -0.24 -18.02 -5.43
N ILE A 203 0.78 -17.26 -5.05
CA ILE A 203 1.41 -16.18 -5.84
C ILE A 203 2.07 -16.75 -7.09
N ALA A 204 2.77 -17.88 -6.98
CA ALA A 204 3.46 -18.53 -8.09
C ALA A 204 2.52 -19.05 -9.19
N GLN A 205 1.21 -19.15 -8.92
CA GLN A 205 0.18 -19.61 -9.85
C GLN A 205 -0.44 -18.46 -10.66
N CYS A 206 -0.16 -17.20 -10.27
CA CYS A 206 -0.59 -16.03 -11.00
C CYS A 206 0.44 -15.66 -12.07
N GLU A 207 0.27 -16.23 -13.26
CA GLU A 207 1.00 -15.85 -14.48
C GLU A 207 0.33 -14.69 -15.23
N GLU A 208 -0.76 -14.13 -14.70
CA GLU A 208 -1.51 -13.06 -15.35
C GLU A 208 -0.68 -11.78 -15.49
N LEU A 209 -0.98 -11.04 -16.56
CA LEU A 209 -0.39 -9.73 -16.82
C LEU A 209 -0.60 -8.81 -15.62
N LEU A 210 0.41 -8.00 -15.30
CA LEU A 210 0.41 -7.03 -14.20
C LEU A 210 -0.47 -5.80 -14.51
N TYR A 211 -1.70 -6.07 -14.93
CA TYR A 211 -2.80 -5.15 -15.00
C TYR A 211 -3.69 -5.39 -13.79
N GLN A 212 -3.99 -4.34 -13.03
CA GLN A 212 -4.63 -4.44 -11.70
C GLN A 212 -5.82 -5.39 -11.63
N ALA A 213 -6.74 -5.32 -12.60
CA ALA A 213 -7.95 -6.13 -12.58
C ALA A 213 -7.66 -7.64 -12.65
N HIS A 214 -6.62 -8.01 -13.38
CA HIS A 214 -6.21 -9.39 -13.62
C HIS A 214 -5.49 -9.94 -12.39
N ILE A 215 -4.36 -9.33 -12.00
CA ILE A 215 -3.57 -9.81 -10.86
C ILE A 215 -4.35 -9.85 -9.54
N ALA A 216 -5.24 -8.87 -9.28
CA ALA A 216 -6.07 -8.88 -8.08
C ALA A 216 -7.12 -10.01 -8.09
N ALA A 217 -7.70 -10.30 -9.26
CA ALA A 217 -8.64 -11.40 -9.43
C ALA A 217 -7.94 -12.74 -9.19
N CYS A 218 -6.79 -12.97 -9.85
CA CYS A 218 -6.01 -14.19 -9.67
C CYS A 218 -5.61 -14.42 -8.21
N LEU A 219 -5.08 -13.39 -7.53
CA LEU A 219 -4.70 -13.48 -6.13
C LEU A 219 -5.90 -13.81 -5.22
N SER A 220 -7.08 -13.25 -5.52
CA SER A 220 -8.31 -13.54 -4.79
C SER A 220 -8.77 -14.98 -5.01
N GLU A 221 -8.73 -15.47 -6.25
CA GLU A 221 -9.11 -16.85 -6.61
C GLU A 221 -8.25 -17.90 -5.91
N HIS A 222 -6.96 -17.62 -5.76
CA HIS A 222 -6.01 -18.51 -5.07
C HIS A 222 -5.98 -18.30 -3.55
N GLY A 223 -6.91 -17.49 -3.00
CA GLY A 223 -7.01 -17.24 -1.56
C GLY A 223 -5.80 -16.50 -0.97
N VAL A 224 -5.03 -15.79 -1.79
CA VAL A 224 -3.86 -15.03 -1.37
C VAL A 224 -4.32 -13.74 -0.70
N ILE A 225 -3.87 -13.52 0.54
CA ILE A 225 -4.13 -12.29 1.25
C ILE A 225 -3.25 -11.19 0.67
N HIS A 226 -3.86 -10.15 0.11
CA HIS A 226 -3.13 -9.08 -0.55
C HIS A 226 -3.76 -7.70 -0.31
N LYS A 227 -2.97 -6.65 -0.51
CA LYS A 227 -3.38 -5.23 -0.51
C LYS A 227 -2.71 -4.55 -1.70
N ILE A 228 -3.44 -3.65 -2.35
CA ILE A 228 -2.97 -2.94 -3.56
C ILE A 228 -3.11 -1.44 -3.32
N SER A 229 -2.07 -0.70 -3.65
CA SER A 229 -2.04 0.76 -3.63
C SER A 229 -1.76 1.28 -5.04
N VAL A 230 -2.38 2.40 -5.41
CA VAL A 230 -2.28 2.99 -6.75
C VAL A 230 -1.91 4.45 -6.67
N ALA A 231 -1.03 4.88 -7.58
CA ALA A 231 -0.80 6.27 -7.87
C ALA A 231 -0.90 6.53 -9.38
N GLU A 232 -1.49 7.65 -9.76
CA GLU A 232 -1.73 8.03 -11.17
C GLU A 232 -1.19 9.43 -11.47
N TRP A 233 -0.61 9.60 -12.65
CA TRP A 233 -0.11 10.87 -13.17
C TRP A 233 -0.51 11.08 -14.63
N LEU A 234 -0.80 12.33 -14.95
CA LEU A 234 -0.88 12.79 -16.33
C LEU A 234 0.48 13.34 -16.72
N ILE A 235 1.01 12.89 -17.86
CA ILE A 235 2.29 13.34 -18.38
C ILE A 235 2.04 13.98 -19.74
N GLU A 236 2.39 15.25 -19.87
CA GLU A 236 2.44 15.92 -21.16
C GLU A 236 3.89 15.92 -21.64
N ARG A 237 4.12 15.35 -22.82
CA ARG A 237 5.40 15.30 -23.49
C ARG A 237 5.35 16.22 -24.70
N GLN A 238 6.27 17.17 -24.74
CA GLN A 238 6.44 18.10 -25.86
C GLN A 238 7.80 17.86 -26.50
N THR A 239 7.81 17.48 -27.77
CA THR A 239 9.04 17.29 -28.54
C THR A 239 9.20 18.42 -29.54
N THR A 240 10.30 19.17 -29.42
CA THR A 240 10.65 20.23 -30.38
C THR A 240 11.87 19.80 -31.19
N SER A 241 11.69 19.73 -32.51
CA SER A 241 12.79 19.49 -33.45
C SER A 241 13.20 20.84 -34.04
N LYS A 242 14.43 21.27 -33.75
CA LYS A 242 15.00 22.47 -34.39
C LYS A 242 15.39 22.14 -35.83
N THR A 243 15.32 23.15 -36.69
CA THR A 243 15.47 23.05 -38.15
C THR A 243 16.88 22.64 -38.62
N ASP A 244 17.86 22.62 -37.73
CA ASP A 244 19.25 22.29 -38.04
C ASP A 244 19.48 20.77 -37.86
N PRO A 245 19.94 20.01 -38.87
CA PRO A 245 20.15 18.55 -38.78
C PRO A 245 21.21 18.12 -37.75
N ALA A 246 21.98 19.06 -37.20
CA ALA A 246 22.91 18.84 -36.10
C ALA A 246 22.33 19.19 -34.72
N SER A 247 21.10 19.72 -34.65
CA SER A 247 20.47 20.09 -33.38
C SER A 247 19.80 18.90 -32.72
N GLU A 248 20.08 18.72 -31.42
CA GLU A 248 19.39 17.76 -30.57
C GLU A 248 17.89 18.08 -30.49
N THR A 249 17.05 17.04 -30.57
CA THR A 249 15.63 17.10 -30.22
C THR A 249 15.50 17.41 -28.74
N VAL A 250 14.75 18.46 -28.40
CA VAL A 250 14.51 18.85 -27.01
C VAL A 250 13.14 18.32 -26.60
N THR A 251 13.14 17.42 -25.61
CA THR A 251 11.94 16.86 -25.00
C THR A 251 11.67 17.53 -23.65
N THR A 252 10.49 18.12 -23.51
CA THR A 252 10.02 18.74 -22.27
C THR A 252 8.87 17.92 -21.70
N PHE A 253 8.84 17.80 -20.36
CA PHE A 253 7.81 17.06 -19.65
C PHE A 253 7.09 17.96 -18.66
N THR A 254 5.76 17.87 -18.63
CA THR A 254 4.91 18.37 -17.56
C THR A 254 4.24 17.17 -16.89
N ILE A 255 4.47 16.97 -15.60
CA ILE A 255 3.93 15.82 -14.85
C ILE A 255 2.95 16.33 -13.79
N THR A 256 1.68 15.97 -13.94
CA THR A 256 0.60 16.37 -13.02
C THR A 256 0.13 15.15 -12.25
N PRO A 257 0.25 15.12 -10.91
CA PRO A 257 -0.33 14.05 -10.10
C PRO A 257 -1.85 14.13 -10.20
N LEU A 258 -2.49 13.00 -10.49
CA LEU A 258 -3.95 12.94 -10.57
C LEU A 258 -4.50 12.62 -9.19
N ARG A 259 -4.34 11.38 -8.70
CA ARG A 259 -4.87 10.92 -7.40
C ARG A 259 -4.12 9.68 -6.88
N ILE A 260 -4.32 9.39 -5.60
CA ILE A 260 -3.91 8.15 -4.92
C ILE A 260 -5.16 7.55 -4.29
N TYR A 261 -5.31 6.23 -4.40
CA TYR A 261 -6.41 5.52 -3.76
C TYR A 261 -5.99 4.13 -3.30
N ASP A 262 -6.55 3.67 -2.17
CA ASP A 262 -6.70 2.23 -1.92
C ASP A 262 -7.91 1.77 -2.75
N ILE A 263 -7.70 0.88 -3.72
CA ILE A 263 -8.76 0.42 -4.61
C ILE A 263 -9.93 -0.21 -3.84
N ARG A 264 -9.71 -0.71 -2.63
CA ARG A 264 -10.78 -1.34 -1.85
C ARG A 264 -11.74 -0.38 -1.18
N SER A 265 -11.39 0.90 -1.05
CA SER A 265 -12.38 1.90 -0.64
C SER A 265 -13.24 2.38 -1.82
N MET A 266 -13.02 1.88 -3.05
CA MET A 266 -13.88 2.17 -4.21
C MET A 266 -14.96 1.10 -4.49
N ARG A 267 -14.98 -0.03 -3.75
CA ARG A 267 -16.09 -0.98 -3.76
C ARG A 267 -16.94 -0.80 -2.50
N GLU A 268 -17.71 0.30 -2.48
CA GLU A 268 -18.94 0.43 -1.69
C GLU A 268 -20.06 0.91 -2.61
#